data_AF-A0A1Q3C6W6-F1
#
_entry.id   AF-A0A1Q3C6W6-F1
#
_cell.length_a   1.000
_cell.length_b   1.000
_cell.length_c   1.000
_cell.angle_alpha   90.00
_cell.angle_beta   90.00
_cell.angle_gamma   90.00
#
_symmetry.space_group_name_H-M   'P 1'
#
loop_
_entity.id
_entity.type
_entity.pdbx_description
1 polymer ?
#
loop_
_entity_poly.entity_id
_entity_poly.type
_entity_poly.pdbx_seq_one_letter_code
_entity_poly.pdbx_strand_id
1 'polypeptide(L)' 'RVVLAPLSLNDVPNPHAVLYSQRTSRGGLFIAEATVVFDTAQGGMLITHGIWTKEQFEAWKLIVDAVHAKG' A
#
# COMPACT_ATOMS: atom_id res chain seq x y z
N ARG A 1 -0.25 -13.94 -17.23
CA ARG A 1 0.32 -13.32 -16.01
C ARG A 1 -0.68 -12.27 -15.54
N VAL A 2 -1.01 -12.24 -14.24
CA VAL A 2 -1.98 -11.29 -13.64
C VAL A 2 -1.20 -10.35 -12.72
N VAL A 3 -1.48 -9.05 -12.80
CA VAL A 3 -0.85 -8.00 -12.00
C VAL A 3 -1.95 -7.10 -11.46
N LEU A 4 -1.87 -6.71 -10.19
CA LEU A 4 -2.76 -5.69 -9.63
C LEU A 4 -2.18 -4.29 -9.91
N ALA A 5 -3.02 -3.41 -10.46
CA ALA A 5 -2.70 -2.00 -10.69
C ALA A 5 -2.90 -1.15 -9.42
N PRO A 6 -2.16 -0.04 -9.26
CA PRO A 6 -2.31 0.90 -8.15
C PRO A 6 -3.76 1.44 -8.07
N LEU A 7 -4.37 1.39 -6.88
CA LEU A 7 -5.72 1.91 -6.62
C LEU A 7 -5.72 2.67 -5.28
N SER A 8 -5.86 3.99 -5.32
CA SER A 8 -5.90 4.84 -4.11
C SER A 8 -7.31 4.89 -3.53
N LEU A 9 -7.47 4.45 -2.28
CA LEU A 9 -8.80 4.38 -1.64
C LEU A 9 -8.77 4.87 -0.19
N ASN A 10 -8.98 6.19 0.00
CA ASN A 10 -9.25 6.89 1.26
C ASN A 10 -8.17 6.91 2.36
N ASP A 11 -8.31 7.90 3.24
CA ASP A 11 -7.27 8.52 4.08
C ASP A 11 -7.07 7.83 5.45
N VAL A 12 -7.19 6.50 5.54
CA VAL A 12 -6.93 5.76 6.80
C VAL A 12 -6.15 4.48 6.51
N PRO A 13 -4.85 4.39 6.85
CA PRO A 13 -3.98 3.24 6.54
C PRO A 13 -4.36 1.89 7.20
N ASN A 14 -5.41 1.83 8.02
CA ASN A 14 -5.65 0.71 8.94
C ASN A 14 -6.45 -0.48 8.32
N PRO A 15 -7.50 -0.32 7.49
CA PRO A 15 -8.13 -1.45 6.81
C PRO A 15 -7.41 -1.93 5.53
N HIS A 16 -6.30 -1.28 5.12
CA HIS A 16 -5.69 -1.53 3.82
C HIS A 16 -5.06 -2.92 3.73
N ALA A 17 -4.40 -3.43 4.77
CA ALA A 17 -3.78 -4.77 4.74
C ALA A 17 -4.78 -5.89 4.33
N VAL A 18 -6.06 -5.77 4.71
CA VAL A 18 -7.12 -6.68 4.28
C VAL A 18 -7.33 -6.63 2.76
N LEU A 19 -7.34 -5.43 2.17
CA LEU A 19 -7.50 -5.23 0.73
C LEU A 19 -6.33 -5.82 -0.07
N TYR A 20 -5.10 -5.56 0.38
CA TYR A 20 -3.89 -6.10 -0.25
C TYR A 20 -3.89 -7.63 -0.17
N SER A 21 -4.18 -8.19 1.00
CA SER A 21 -4.25 -9.63 1.24
C SER A 21 -5.36 -10.33 0.46
N GLN A 22 -6.53 -9.71 0.25
CA GLN A 22 -7.61 -10.26 -0.58
C GLN A 22 -7.20 -10.46 -2.04
N ARG A 23 -6.28 -9.63 -2.52
CA ARG A 23 -5.86 -9.57 -3.93
C ARG A 23 -4.55 -10.33 -4.18
N THR A 24 -3.96 -10.91 -3.15
CA THR A 24 -2.75 -11.74 -3.26
C THR A 24 -3.08 -13.12 -3.84
N SER A 25 -2.24 -13.57 -4.76
CA SER A 25 -2.28 -14.91 -5.33
C SER A 25 -0.87 -15.41 -5.54
N ARG A 26 -0.65 -16.72 -5.34
CA ARG A 26 0.68 -17.35 -5.38
C ARG A 26 1.45 -17.00 -6.65
N GLY A 27 2.61 -16.38 -6.48
CA GLY A 27 3.49 -15.98 -7.59
C GLY A 27 2.98 -14.79 -8.41
N GLY A 28 1.97 -14.07 -7.91
CA GLY A 28 1.47 -12.83 -8.49
C GLY A 28 2.36 -11.63 -8.17
N LEU A 29 2.46 -10.68 -9.10
CA LEU A 29 3.12 -9.41 -8.85
C LEU A 29 2.09 -8.40 -8.34
N PHE A 30 2.40 -7.77 -7.22
CA PHE A 30 1.61 -6.71 -6.62
C PHE A 30 2.31 -5.36 -6.81
N ILE A 31 1.60 -4.38 -7.38
CA ILE A 31 2.06 -2.99 -7.42
C ILE A 31 1.15 -2.19 -6.50
N ALA A 32 1.72 -1.65 -5.44
CA ALA A 32 1.00 -0.85 -4.46
C ALA A 32 0.50 0.46 -5.08
N GLU A 33 -0.47 1.09 -4.41
CA GLU A 33 -0.96 2.42 -4.79
C GLU A 33 0.15 3.48 -4.80
N ALA A 34 -0.09 4.59 -5.49
CA ALA A 34 0.85 5.71 -5.51
C ALA A 34 1.15 6.14 -4.06
N THR A 35 2.43 6.13 -3.72
CA THR A 35 2.93 6.43 -2.37
C THR A 35 3.86 7.63 -2.47
N VAL A 36 3.55 8.67 -1.70
CA VAL A 36 4.32 9.92 -1.68
C VAL A 36 5.60 9.69 -0.88
N VAL A 37 6.69 10.31 -1.35
CA VAL A 37 8.06 10.10 -0.81
C VAL A 37 8.54 11.20 0.13
N PHE A 38 7.83 12.33 0.21
CA PHE A 38 8.09 13.43 1.14
C PHE A 38 6.85 14.33 1.25
N ASP A 39 6.73 15.08 2.36
CA ASP A 39 5.55 15.86 2.73
C ASP A 39 5.03 16.82 1.65
N THR A 40 5.92 17.56 0.99
CA THR A 40 5.58 18.56 -0.03
C THR A 40 5.28 17.96 -1.40
N ALA A 41 5.57 16.66 -1.62
CA ALA A 41 5.23 15.95 -2.86
C ALA A 41 3.75 15.57 -2.96
N GLN A 42 2.98 15.76 -1.89
CA GLN A 42 1.57 15.41 -1.87
C GLN A 42 0.73 16.22 -2.86
N GLY A 43 1.21 17.40 -3.30
CA GLY A 43 0.67 18.10 -4.49
C GLY A 43 -0.84 18.41 -4.44
N GLY A 44 -1.43 18.51 -3.25
CA GLY A 44 -2.87 18.71 -3.04
C GLY A 44 -3.72 17.44 -3.05
N MET A 45 -3.13 16.25 -3.14
CA MET A 45 -3.84 14.97 -3.06
C MET A 45 -4.07 14.57 -1.60
N LEU A 46 -5.29 14.80 -1.11
CA LEU A 46 -5.71 14.53 0.27
C LEU A 46 -5.81 13.04 0.65
N ILE A 47 -5.47 12.10 -0.25
CA ILE A 47 -5.78 10.67 -0.11
C ILE A 47 -4.59 9.76 -0.44
N THR A 48 -3.36 10.30 -0.37
CA THR A 48 -2.16 9.58 -0.80
C THR A 48 -1.34 9.11 0.40
N HIS A 49 -1.06 7.82 0.45
CA HIS A 49 -0.22 7.20 1.47
C HIS A 49 1.23 7.67 1.35
N GLY A 50 1.95 7.70 2.47
CA GLY A 50 3.35 8.11 2.52
C GLY A 50 4.31 7.01 2.96
N ILE A 51 5.61 7.26 2.79
CA ILE A 51 6.69 6.39 3.30
C ILE A 51 7.90 7.16 3.85
N TRP A 52 7.72 8.41 4.27
CA TRP A 52 8.82 9.27 4.77
C TRP A 52 8.86 9.41 6.29
N THR A 53 7.84 8.92 7.00
CA THR A 53 7.81 8.86 8.48
C THR A 53 7.96 7.44 8.97
N LYS A 54 8.39 7.28 10.23
CA LYS A 54 8.57 5.96 10.84
C LYS A 54 7.22 5.26 11.02
N GLU A 55 6.19 6.01 11.35
CA GLU A 55 4.82 5.53 11.55
C GLU A 55 4.26 4.95 10.25
N GLN A 56 4.46 5.64 9.13
CA GLN A 56 4.10 5.15 7.80
C GLN A 56 4.86 3.87 7.44
N PHE A 57 6.16 3.82 7.72
CA PHE A 57 6.99 2.64 7.47
C PHE A 57 6.52 1.41 8.24
N GLU A 58 6.20 1.56 9.53
CA GLU A 58 5.67 0.44 10.34
C GLU A 58 4.29 -0.02 9.84
N ALA A 59 3.44 0.89 9.36
CA ALA A 59 2.17 0.51 8.74
C ALA A 59 2.37 -0.30 7.45
N TRP A 60 3.34 0.08 6.59
CA TRP A 60 3.67 -0.66 5.37
C TRP A 60 4.16 -2.09 5.63
N LYS A 61 4.91 -2.33 6.72
CA LYS A 61 5.37 -3.68 7.06
C LYS A 61 4.21 -4.65 7.23
N LEU A 62 3.14 -4.24 7.92
CA LEU A 62 1.96 -5.08 8.13
C LEU A 62 1.31 -5.50 6.80
N ILE A 63 1.29 -4.60 5.81
CA ILE A 63 0.78 -4.89 4.47
C ILE A 63 1.68 -5.89 3.76
N VAL A 64 2.99 -5.65 3.76
CA VAL A 64 3.99 -6.53 3.11
C VAL A 64 3.95 -7.94 3.72
N ASP A 65 3.90 -8.03 5.04
CA ASP A 65 3.82 -9.31 5.76
C ASP A 65 2.54 -10.08 5.40
N ALA A 66 1.40 -9.39 5.33
CA ALA A 66 0.12 -10.00 4.96
C ALA A 66 0.08 -10.52 3.51
N VAL A 67 0.78 -9.85 2.59
CA VAL A 67 0.94 -10.29 1.19
C VAL A 67 1.88 -11.50 1.13
N HIS A 68 3.07 -11.41 1.74
CA HIS A 68 4.03 -12.51 1.73
C HIS A 68 3.51 -13.78 2.41
N ALA A 69 2.66 -13.65 3.44
CA ALA A 69 2.01 -14.78 4.07
C ALA A 69 1.08 -15.58 3.13
N LYS A 70 0.55 -14.96 2.06
CA LYS A 70 -0.32 -15.61 1.06
C LYS A 70 0.42 -16.05 -0.21
N GLY A 71 1.59 -15.48 -0.48
CA GLY A 71 2.57 -15.93 -1.48
C GLY A 71 2.37 -15.43 -2.89
#